data_AF-I6ZUI2-F1
#
_entry.id   AF-I6ZUI2-F1
#
_cell.length_a   1.000
_cell.length_b   1.000
_cell.length_c   1.000
_cell.angle_alpha   90.00
_cell.angle_beta   90.00
_cell.angle_gamma   90.00
#
_symmetry.space_group_name_H-M   'P 1'
#
loop_
_entity.id
_entity.type
_entity.pdbx_description
1 polymer ?
#
loop_
_entity_poly.entity_id
_entity_poly.type
_entity_poly.pdbx_seq_one_letter_code
_entity_poly.pdbx_strand_id
1 'polypeptide(L)'
;MLLLFFMSVYSFQGRYGSCARPNRRLLHSDYDGVMVLNVLHRNQPLTVFDSNYPERISLPALLSEFSKEMMENQIFDLKYESFSKKIWLELKKERCIEIADVHSALKAVRMKISPSAIYLKRLPNSMKFQLISGGKCLTVGNEINYAGVRGWALSFTDCEDNNDLQTFVMIPSLKGLMKLNEKMRTDKMVHRMYDTFRRIGKIIGVVDITRSGRPLY
;
A
#
# COMPACT_ATOMS: atom_id res chain seq x y z
N MET A 1 -39.82 34.53 -24.76
CA MET A 1 -38.92 34.20 -23.64
C MET A 1 -38.31 32.83 -23.93
N LEU A 2 -37.04 32.78 -24.28
CA LEU A 2 -36.28 31.55 -24.58
C LEU A 2 -35.25 31.37 -23.46
N LEU A 3 -35.41 30.32 -22.65
CA LEU A 3 -34.47 29.95 -21.59
C LEU A 3 -33.37 29.07 -22.20
N LEU A 4 -32.21 29.67 -22.46
CA LEU A 4 -30.99 28.94 -22.82
C LEU A 4 -30.39 28.33 -21.56
N PHE A 5 -30.41 27.00 -21.48
CA PHE A 5 -29.67 26.22 -20.50
C PHE A 5 -28.16 26.37 -20.77
N PHE A 6 -27.46 27.05 -19.86
CA PHE A 6 -26.01 27.01 -19.81
C PHE A 6 -25.57 25.63 -19.30
N MET A 7 -25.18 24.75 -20.22
CA MET A 7 -24.40 23.56 -19.90
C MET A 7 -22.99 24.01 -19.50
N SER A 8 -22.78 24.18 -18.20
CA SER A 8 -21.44 24.33 -17.62
C SER A 8 -20.69 23.02 -17.81
N VAL A 9 -19.90 22.93 -18.88
CA VAL A 9 -18.86 21.93 -19.04
C VAL A 9 -17.82 22.22 -17.96
N TYR A 10 -17.95 21.55 -16.82
CA TYR A 10 -16.90 21.52 -15.80
C TYR A 10 -15.71 20.76 -16.39
N SER A 11 -14.83 21.52 -17.04
CA SER A 11 -13.50 21.07 -17.40
C SER A 11 -12.72 20.79 -16.11
N PHE A 12 -12.84 19.58 -15.59
CA PHE A 12 -12.00 19.07 -14.50
C PHE A 12 -10.60 18.74 -15.04
N GLN A 13 -9.93 19.72 -15.67
CA GLN A 13 -8.48 19.70 -15.87
C GLN A 13 -7.83 20.16 -14.56
N GLY A 14 -7.98 19.34 -13.52
CA GLY A 14 -7.14 19.44 -12.34
C GLY A 14 -5.70 19.21 -12.76
N ARG A 15 -4.85 20.22 -12.59
CA ARG A 15 -3.39 20.14 -12.69
C ARG A 15 -2.89 19.05 -11.72
N TYR A 16 -2.84 17.80 -12.17
CA TYR A 16 -2.06 16.77 -11.51
C TYR A 16 -0.59 17.14 -11.71
N GLY A 17 0.09 17.51 -10.63
CA GLY A 17 1.49 17.91 -10.65
C GLY A 17 2.35 16.85 -11.35
N SER A 18 3.37 17.30 -12.06
CA SER A 18 4.30 16.43 -12.78
C SER A 18 4.86 15.35 -11.83
N CYS A 19 4.89 14.11 -12.31
CA CYS A 19 5.42 12.94 -11.60
C CYS A 19 6.93 13.10 -11.41
N ALA A 20 7.34 13.96 -10.49
CA ALA A 20 8.76 14.21 -10.23
C ALA A 20 9.32 13.02 -9.45
N ARG A 21 10.19 12.24 -10.09
CA ARG A 21 11.08 11.32 -9.35
C ARG A 21 11.92 12.17 -8.39
N PRO A 22 12.04 11.79 -7.10
CA PRO A 22 12.94 12.48 -6.19
C PRO A 22 14.36 12.41 -6.76
N ASN A 23 14.90 13.57 -7.11
CA ASN A 23 16.19 13.70 -7.76
C ASN A 23 17.28 13.71 -6.67
N ARG A 24 17.90 12.56 -6.32
CA ARG A 24 19.25 12.44 -5.69
C ARG A 24 19.58 11.03 -5.14
N ARG A 25 20.89 10.80 -4.97
CA ARG A 25 21.52 9.63 -4.31
C ARG A 25 20.82 9.32 -2.98
N LEU A 26 20.50 8.04 -2.78
CA LEU A 26 19.73 7.54 -1.64
C LEU A 26 20.45 7.79 -0.32
N LEU A 27 19.85 8.59 0.55
CA LEU A 27 20.21 8.75 1.94
C LEU A 27 19.42 7.73 2.78
N HIS A 28 19.91 7.42 3.99
CA HIS A 28 19.24 6.45 4.89
C HIS A 28 17.80 6.88 5.28
N SER A 29 17.43 8.14 5.08
CA SER A 29 16.07 8.66 5.23
C SER A 29 15.10 8.15 4.15
N ASP A 30 15.60 7.72 3.00
CA ASP A 30 14.78 7.35 1.84
C ASP A 30 14.17 5.96 2.01
N TYR A 31 14.56 5.23 3.05
CA TYR A 31 14.00 3.95 3.48
C TYR A 31 13.20 4.05 4.79
N ASP A 32 12.70 5.23 5.14
CA ASP A 32 11.78 5.41 6.27
C ASP A 32 10.32 5.29 5.81
N GLY A 33 9.90 4.07 5.47
CA GLY A 33 8.52 3.75 5.05
C GLY A 33 8.03 2.42 5.62
N VAL A 34 6.95 1.89 5.07
CA VAL A 34 6.39 0.59 5.47
C VAL A 34 6.54 -0.44 4.36
N MET A 35 6.70 -1.70 4.75
CA MET A 35 6.53 -2.87 3.90
C MET A 35 5.26 -3.60 4.33
N VAL A 36 4.47 -4.06 3.36
CA VAL A 36 3.25 -4.85 3.60
C VAL A 36 3.56 -6.31 3.32
N LEU A 37 3.23 -7.21 4.24
CA LEU A 37 3.50 -8.64 4.12
C LEU A 37 2.26 -9.44 4.48
N ASN A 38 2.06 -10.58 3.83
CA ASN A 38 1.11 -11.59 4.28
C ASN A 38 1.74 -12.47 5.37
N VAL A 39 0.92 -13.00 6.30
CA VAL A 39 1.40 -13.81 7.43
C VAL A 39 1.94 -15.19 7.06
N LEU A 40 1.55 -15.74 5.90
CA LEU A 40 2.11 -16.97 5.31
C LEU A 40 3.40 -16.67 4.53
N HIS A 41 3.46 -15.54 3.83
CA HIS A 41 4.58 -15.15 2.98
C HIS A 41 5.46 -14.06 3.61
N ARG A 42 5.98 -14.33 4.83
CA ARG A 42 6.63 -13.33 5.70
C ARG A 42 7.95 -12.73 5.17
N ASN A 43 8.53 -13.32 4.14
CA ASN A 43 9.76 -12.83 3.50
C ASN A 43 9.50 -12.26 2.09
N GLN A 44 8.23 -12.12 1.71
CA GLN A 44 7.82 -11.66 0.39
C GLN A 44 6.93 -10.43 0.52
N PRO A 45 7.51 -9.22 0.64
CA PRO A 45 6.71 -8.00 0.74
C PRO A 45 5.97 -7.69 -0.57
N LEU A 46 4.91 -6.90 -0.44
CA LEU A 46 4.22 -6.30 -1.58
C LEU A 46 5.22 -5.52 -2.43
N THR A 47 5.25 -5.83 -3.71
CA THR A 47 6.24 -5.35 -4.67
C THR A 47 5.55 -4.82 -5.90
N VAL A 48 5.90 -3.60 -6.31
CA VAL A 48 5.44 -2.98 -7.55
C VAL A 48 6.44 -3.26 -8.68
N PHE A 49 5.96 -3.84 -9.77
CA PHE A 49 6.77 -4.10 -10.96
C PHE A 49 6.60 -2.99 -11.99
N ASP A 50 7.54 -2.91 -12.92
CA ASP A 50 7.48 -2.02 -14.09
C ASP A 50 7.35 -0.51 -13.81
N SER A 51 7.64 -0.07 -12.60
CA SER A 51 7.66 1.35 -12.24
C SER A 51 8.61 2.18 -13.12
N ASN A 52 9.57 1.53 -13.78
CA ASN A 52 10.56 2.18 -14.64
C ASN A 52 10.00 2.56 -16.02
N TYR A 53 8.83 2.03 -16.39
CA TYR A 53 8.12 2.30 -17.65
C TYR A 53 7.05 3.40 -17.43
N PRO A 54 7.36 4.68 -17.68
CA PRO A 54 6.50 5.83 -17.35
C PRO A 54 5.14 5.83 -18.09
N GLU A 55 5.06 5.18 -19.24
CA GLU A 55 3.87 5.06 -20.07
C GLU A 55 2.81 4.10 -19.48
N ARG A 56 3.20 3.18 -18.59
CA ARG A 56 2.29 2.19 -18.01
C ARG A 56 1.49 2.78 -16.84
N ILE A 57 0.21 3.01 -17.03
CA ILE A 57 -0.66 3.54 -15.98
C ILE A 57 -0.94 2.48 -14.91
N SER A 58 -1.29 1.26 -15.31
CA SER A 58 -1.55 0.14 -14.40
C SER A 58 -0.34 -0.77 -14.35
N LEU A 59 0.20 -0.95 -13.14
CA LEU A 59 1.43 -1.67 -12.84
C LEU A 59 1.12 -2.94 -12.05
N PRO A 60 1.76 -4.07 -12.36
CA PRO A 60 1.62 -5.29 -11.57
C PRO A 60 2.09 -5.09 -10.12
N ALA A 61 1.35 -5.68 -9.18
CA ALA A 61 1.72 -5.72 -7.78
C ALA A 61 1.56 -7.16 -7.25
N LEU A 62 2.62 -7.72 -6.67
CA LEU A 62 2.68 -9.11 -6.19
C LEU A 62 3.40 -9.18 -4.85
N LEU A 63 3.26 -10.28 -4.11
CA LEU A 63 4.20 -10.61 -3.04
C LEU A 63 5.41 -11.31 -3.67
N SER A 64 6.59 -10.70 -3.60
CA SER A 64 7.82 -11.29 -4.15
C SER A 64 8.96 -11.20 -3.17
N GLU A 65 9.99 -12.02 -3.39
CA GLU A 65 11.16 -12.10 -2.51
C GLU A 65 11.78 -10.73 -2.22
N PHE A 66 12.20 -10.56 -0.96
CA PHE A 66 12.90 -9.38 -0.50
C PHE A 66 14.36 -9.42 -0.96
N SER A 67 14.76 -8.49 -1.83
CA SER A 67 16.14 -8.35 -2.29
C SER A 67 16.57 -6.88 -2.27
N LYS A 68 17.88 -6.64 -2.35
CA LYS A 68 18.43 -5.29 -2.39
C LYS A 68 17.97 -4.53 -3.64
N GLU A 69 17.86 -5.22 -4.77
CA GLU A 69 17.44 -4.67 -6.06
C GLU A 69 15.94 -4.31 -6.07
N MET A 70 15.12 -5.10 -5.38
CA MET A 70 13.67 -4.91 -5.32
C MET A 70 13.21 -4.02 -4.18
N MET A 71 14.09 -3.70 -3.22
CA MET A 71 13.74 -3.00 -1.99
C MET A 71 13.00 -1.69 -2.23
N GLU A 72 13.40 -0.87 -3.20
CA GLU A 72 12.72 0.41 -3.48
C GLU A 72 11.30 0.22 -4.04
N ASN A 73 11.04 -0.93 -4.68
CA ASN A 73 9.72 -1.31 -5.19
C ASN A 73 8.79 -1.87 -4.11
N GLN A 74 9.31 -2.03 -2.89
CA GLN A 74 8.65 -2.72 -1.78
C GLN A 74 8.34 -1.79 -0.60
N ILE A 75 8.72 -0.51 -0.71
CA ILE A 75 8.60 0.46 0.38
C ILE A 75 7.55 1.50 0.02
N PHE A 76 6.60 1.67 0.92
CA PHE A 76 5.46 2.57 0.76
C PHE A 76 5.44 3.64 1.84
N ASP A 77 5.03 4.84 1.47
CA ASP A 77 4.59 5.87 2.42
C ASP A 77 3.13 5.57 2.79
N LEU A 78 2.88 5.28 4.07
CA LEU A 78 1.54 5.06 4.60
C LEU A 78 0.85 6.39 4.92
N LYS A 79 -0.17 6.73 4.13
CA LYS A 79 -1.08 7.85 4.35
C LYS A 79 -2.37 7.35 4.99
N TYR A 80 -3.00 8.21 5.79
CA TYR A 80 -4.23 7.88 6.51
C TYR A 80 -5.09 9.14 6.66
N GLU A 81 -6.40 9.00 6.42
CA GLU A 81 -7.38 10.06 6.63
C GLU A 81 -8.33 9.71 7.76
N SER A 82 -8.36 10.59 8.76
CA SER A 82 -9.02 10.33 10.04
C SER A 82 -10.53 10.28 9.95
N PHE A 83 -11.14 11.00 9.00
CA PHE A 83 -12.58 11.11 8.86
C PHE A 83 -13.18 9.87 8.19
N SER A 84 -12.68 9.52 7.00
CA SER A 84 -13.16 8.39 6.21
C SER A 84 -12.56 7.04 6.65
N LYS A 85 -11.55 7.06 7.52
CA LYS A 85 -10.75 5.89 7.93
C LYS A 85 -10.03 5.18 6.77
N LYS A 86 -9.84 5.87 5.64
CA LYS A 86 -9.13 5.33 4.48
C LYS A 86 -7.62 5.41 4.66
N ILE A 87 -6.93 4.48 4.03
CA ILE A 87 -5.47 4.49 3.91
C ILE A 87 -5.05 4.55 2.44
N TRP A 88 -3.83 5.04 2.21
CA TRP A 88 -3.16 4.96 0.92
C TRP A 88 -1.72 4.49 1.12
N LEU A 89 -1.29 3.65 0.19
CA LEU A 89 0.09 3.18 0.09
C LEU A 89 0.68 3.81 -1.16
N GLU A 90 1.38 4.93 -0.99
CA GLU A 90 2.14 5.59 -2.06
C GLU A 90 3.51 4.92 -2.16
N LEU A 91 3.94 4.51 -3.35
CA LEU A 91 5.28 3.95 -3.55
C LEU A 91 6.33 5.02 -3.24
N LYS A 92 7.25 4.72 -2.32
CA LYS A 92 8.15 5.75 -1.77
C LYS A 92 9.12 6.34 -2.80
N LYS A 93 9.62 5.51 -3.71
CA LYS A 93 10.53 5.96 -4.78
C LYS A 93 9.83 6.80 -5.85
N GLU A 94 8.51 6.71 -5.98
CA GLU A 94 7.73 7.42 -6.99
C GLU A 94 6.30 7.69 -6.46
N ARG A 95 6.12 8.86 -5.81
CA ARG A 95 4.92 9.22 -5.02
C ARG A 95 3.61 9.35 -5.81
N CYS A 96 3.63 9.22 -7.12
CA CYS A 96 2.44 9.21 -7.97
C CYS A 96 1.92 7.78 -8.24
N ILE A 97 2.65 6.76 -7.79
CA ILE A 97 2.22 5.38 -7.87
C ILE A 97 1.57 5.00 -6.55
N GLU A 98 0.30 4.61 -6.60
CA GLU A 98 -0.51 4.23 -5.43
C GLU A 98 -1.06 2.80 -5.60
N ILE A 99 -1.20 2.07 -4.50
CA ILE A 99 -1.90 0.77 -4.52
C ILE A 99 -3.42 0.99 -4.60
N ALA A 100 -4.08 0.27 -5.50
CA ALA A 100 -5.53 0.36 -5.72
C ALA A 100 -6.15 -1.01 -6.04
N ASP A 101 -7.44 -1.12 -5.75
CA ASP A 101 -8.30 -2.16 -6.33
C ASP A 101 -8.67 -1.77 -7.76
N VAL A 102 -8.25 -2.59 -8.72
CA VAL A 102 -8.57 -2.44 -10.15
C VAL A 102 -9.26 -3.73 -10.60
N HIS A 103 -10.59 -3.68 -10.69
CA HIS A 103 -11.42 -4.83 -11.08
C HIS A 103 -11.18 -6.08 -10.21
N SER A 104 -11.17 -5.92 -8.88
CA SER A 104 -10.88 -6.99 -7.91
C SER A 104 -9.45 -7.54 -7.95
N ALA A 105 -8.52 -6.91 -8.69
CA ALA A 105 -7.10 -7.21 -8.62
C ALA A 105 -6.36 -6.08 -7.89
N LEU A 106 -5.42 -6.43 -7.01
CA LEU A 106 -4.53 -5.42 -6.44
C LEU A 106 -3.52 -5.01 -7.51
N LYS A 107 -3.50 -3.73 -7.86
CA LYS A 107 -2.55 -3.14 -8.80
C LYS A 107 -1.91 -1.91 -8.18
N ALA A 108 -0.78 -1.52 -8.71
CA ALA A 108 -0.24 -0.19 -8.49
C ALA A 108 -0.67 0.69 -9.68
N VAL A 109 -1.14 1.91 -9.44
CA VAL A 109 -1.60 2.80 -10.51
C VAL A 109 -0.82 4.10 -10.45
N ARG A 110 -0.26 4.51 -11.59
CA ARG A 110 0.44 5.79 -11.78
C ARG A 110 -0.58 6.92 -11.99
N MET A 111 -1.38 7.18 -10.97
CA MET A 111 -2.18 8.39 -10.82
C MET A 111 -2.58 8.50 -9.36
N LYS A 112 -2.76 9.74 -8.87
CA LYS A 112 -3.39 9.95 -7.58
C LYS A 112 -4.87 9.66 -7.69
N ILE A 113 -5.26 8.43 -7.38
CA ILE A 113 -6.67 8.08 -7.28
C ILE A 113 -7.12 8.60 -5.91
N SER A 114 -7.50 9.87 -5.87
CA SER A 114 -8.15 10.44 -4.69
C SER A 114 -9.56 9.86 -4.58
N PRO A 115 -9.92 9.18 -3.48
CA PRO A 115 -9.07 8.33 -2.65
C PRO A 115 -9.30 6.84 -2.92
N SER A 116 -8.22 6.05 -3.05
CA SER A 116 -8.29 4.58 -3.04
C SER A 116 -9.10 4.11 -1.85
N ALA A 117 -10.18 3.38 -2.09
CA ALA A 117 -11.11 2.94 -1.04
C ALA A 117 -10.57 1.70 -0.31
N ILE A 118 -9.35 1.80 0.24
CA ILE A 118 -8.73 0.73 1.02
C ILE A 118 -8.85 1.07 2.51
N TYR A 119 -9.34 0.10 3.27
CA TYR A 119 -9.52 0.16 4.72
C TYR A 119 -8.71 -0.95 5.40
N LEU A 120 -8.44 -0.80 6.70
CA LEU A 120 -7.73 -1.79 7.52
C LEU A 120 -8.64 -2.35 8.61
N LYS A 121 -9.12 -3.58 8.48
CA LYS A 121 -9.81 -4.26 9.59
C LYS A 121 -8.79 -4.93 10.48
N ARG A 122 -8.58 -4.39 11.68
CA ARG A 122 -7.67 -4.97 12.68
C ARG A 122 -8.19 -6.33 13.15
N LEU A 123 -7.30 -7.32 13.29
CA LEU A 123 -7.62 -8.58 13.96
C LEU A 123 -7.45 -8.44 15.49
N PRO A 124 -8.33 -9.04 16.32
CA PRO A 124 -8.37 -8.84 17.77
C PRO A 124 -7.00 -8.92 18.44
N ASN A 125 -6.69 -7.93 19.28
CA ASN A 125 -5.47 -7.86 20.11
C ASN A 125 -4.14 -8.05 19.35
N SER A 126 -4.10 -7.76 18.05
CA SER A 126 -2.90 -7.97 17.23
C SER A 126 -2.52 -6.74 16.41
N MET A 127 -1.32 -6.77 15.82
CA MET A 127 -0.88 -5.83 14.77
C MET A 127 -1.20 -6.35 13.36
N LYS A 128 -1.97 -7.45 13.28
CA LYS A 128 -2.42 -8.04 12.03
C LYS A 128 -3.73 -7.38 11.60
N PHE A 129 -3.97 -7.33 10.30
CA PHE A 129 -5.16 -6.74 9.72
C PHE A 129 -5.54 -7.39 8.39
N GLN A 130 -6.78 -7.19 7.98
CA GLN A 130 -7.26 -7.42 6.62
C GLN A 130 -7.30 -6.09 5.87
N LEU A 131 -6.86 -6.07 4.61
CA LEU A 131 -7.01 -4.93 3.72
C LEU A 131 -8.34 -5.07 2.98
N ILE A 132 -9.25 -4.10 3.14
CA ILE A 132 -10.61 -4.18 2.60
C ILE A 132 -10.80 -3.13 1.50
N SER A 133 -11.33 -3.53 0.35
CA SER A 133 -11.81 -2.62 -0.69
C SER A 133 -13.11 -3.14 -1.30
N GLY A 134 -14.09 -2.26 -1.52
CA GLY A 134 -15.38 -2.65 -2.08
C GLY A 134 -16.13 -3.73 -1.28
N GLY A 135 -15.92 -3.81 0.04
CA GLY A 135 -16.48 -4.87 0.90
C GLY A 135 -15.76 -6.23 0.81
N LYS A 136 -14.73 -6.35 -0.01
CA LYS A 136 -13.90 -7.53 -0.21
C LYS A 136 -12.55 -7.40 0.48
N CYS A 137 -11.95 -8.52 0.86
CA CYS A 137 -10.66 -8.59 1.51
C CYS A 137 -9.58 -8.93 0.49
N LEU A 138 -8.42 -8.28 0.61
CA LEU A 138 -7.24 -8.65 -0.13
C LEU A 138 -6.84 -10.07 0.23
N THR A 139 -6.61 -10.91 -0.77
CA THR A 139 -6.35 -12.33 -0.62
C THR A 139 -5.15 -12.71 -1.47
N VAL A 140 -4.26 -13.50 -0.88
CA VAL A 140 -3.17 -14.16 -1.61
C VAL A 140 -3.73 -15.29 -2.46
N GLY A 141 -3.47 -15.22 -3.77
CA GLY A 141 -3.86 -16.24 -4.75
C GLY A 141 -2.73 -17.20 -5.09
N ASN A 142 -2.67 -17.64 -6.35
CA ASN A 142 -1.65 -18.57 -6.81
C ASN A 142 -0.27 -17.92 -6.97
N GLU A 143 0.77 -18.74 -6.86
CA GLU A 143 2.12 -18.36 -7.30
C GLU A 143 2.13 -18.18 -8.83
N ILE A 144 2.74 -17.10 -9.29
CA ILE A 144 2.92 -16.76 -10.69
C ILE A 144 4.36 -16.35 -10.95
N ASN A 145 4.78 -16.41 -12.21
CA ASN A 145 6.05 -15.85 -12.65
C ASN A 145 5.79 -14.55 -13.41
N TYR A 146 6.38 -13.45 -12.95
CA TYR A 146 6.36 -12.17 -13.63
C TYR A 146 7.77 -11.73 -14.00
N ALA A 147 8.06 -11.62 -15.29
CA ALA A 147 9.36 -11.19 -15.80
C ALA A 147 10.56 -11.95 -15.19
N GLY A 148 10.42 -13.25 -14.94
CA GLY A 148 11.45 -14.09 -14.33
C GLY A 148 11.44 -14.12 -12.80
N VAL A 149 10.58 -13.32 -12.15
CA VAL A 149 10.44 -13.28 -10.69
C VAL A 149 9.21 -14.09 -10.26
N ARG A 150 9.40 -15.07 -9.37
CA ARG A 150 8.30 -15.79 -8.74
C ARG A 150 7.66 -14.93 -7.66
N GLY A 151 6.34 -14.92 -7.61
CA GLY A 151 5.60 -14.18 -6.59
C GLY A 151 4.14 -14.59 -6.53
N TRP A 152 3.44 -14.12 -5.51
CA TRP A 152 2.05 -14.48 -5.28
C TRP A 152 1.12 -13.39 -5.78
N ALA A 153 0.12 -13.80 -6.57
CA ALA A 153 -0.93 -12.91 -7.04
C ALA A 153 -1.80 -12.41 -5.88
N LEU A 154 -2.34 -11.20 -6.04
CA LEU A 154 -3.16 -10.54 -5.03
C LEU A 154 -4.47 -10.06 -5.65
N SER A 155 -5.58 -10.47 -5.06
CA SER A 155 -6.93 -10.12 -5.52
C SER A 155 -7.87 -9.88 -4.36
N PHE A 156 -8.89 -9.06 -4.55
CA PHE A 156 -9.94 -8.83 -3.57
C PHE A 156 -11.04 -9.89 -3.74
N THR A 157 -11.24 -10.70 -2.71
CA THR A 157 -12.26 -11.77 -2.64
C THR A 157 -13.16 -11.56 -1.42
N ASP A 158 -14.17 -12.39 -1.24
CA ASP A 158 -15.04 -12.30 -0.06
C ASP A 158 -14.24 -12.44 1.22
N CYS A 159 -14.60 -11.64 2.23
CA CYS A 159 -13.89 -11.59 3.50
C CYS A 159 -14.20 -12.82 4.34
N GLU A 160 -13.16 -13.53 4.76
CA GLU A 160 -13.25 -14.68 5.65
C GLU A 160 -12.58 -14.36 6.99
N ASP A 161 -13.26 -14.68 8.08
CA ASP A 161 -12.66 -14.52 9.41
C ASP A 161 -11.58 -15.58 9.64
N ASN A 162 -10.48 -15.18 10.27
CA ASN A 162 -9.32 -16.04 10.58
C ASN A 162 -8.62 -16.68 9.35
N ASN A 163 -8.78 -16.11 8.15
CA ASN A 163 -8.06 -16.59 6.97
C ASN A 163 -6.66 -15.95 6.88
N ASP A 164 -5.62 -16.77 7.02
CA ASP A 164 -4.22 -16.34 6.94
C ASP A 164 -3.83 -15.84 5.52
N LEU A 165 -4.47 -16.29 4.44
CA LEU A 165 -4.28 -15.74 3.08
C LEU A 165 -4.79 -14.30 2.97
N GLN A 166 -5.70 -13.89 3.87
CA GLN A 166 -6.26 -12.54 3.94
C GLN A 166 -5.64 -11.68 5.05
N THR A 167 -4.67 -12.23 5.77
CA THR A 167 -4.10 -11.60 6.96
C THR A 167 -2.73 -11.01 6.67
N PHE A 168 -2.60 -9.71 6.91
CA PHE A 168 -1.41 -8.94 6.59
C PHE A 168 -0.82 -8.25 7.82
N VAL A 169 0.44 -7.87 7.70
CA VAL A 169 1.18 -7.05 8.66
C VAL A 169 1.91 -5.93 7.92
N MET A 170 2.04 -4.78 8.58
CA MET A 170 2.93 -3.71 8.14
C MET A 170 4.13 -3.69 9.06
N ILE A 171 5.32 -3.66 8.47
CA ILE A 171 6.57 -3.50 9.21
C ILE A 171 7.30 -2.25 8.73
N PRO A 172 8.09 -1.59 9.61
CA PRO A 172 9.00 -0.55 9.17
C PRO A 172 10.03 -1.13 8.19
N SER A 173 10.21 -0.50 7.04
CA SER A 173 11.20 -0.89 6.03
C SER A 173 12.64 -0.88 6.55
N LEU A 174 12.96 0.00 7.51
CA LEU A 174 14.23 -0.01 8.24
C LEU A 174 14.51 -1.36 8.92
N LYS A 175 13.47 -2.09 9.37
CA LYS A 175 13.63 -3.45 9.92
C LYS A 175 14.13 -4.42 8.86
N GLY A 176 13.64 -4.30 7.62
CA GLY A 176 14.12 -5.08 6.48
C GLY A 176 15.55 -4.73 6.11
N LEU A 177 15.86 -3.43 6.02
CA LEU A 177 17.20 -2.94 5.68
C LEU A 177 18.26 -3.42 6.69
N MET A 178 17.96 -3.35 7.98
CA MET A 178 18.89 -3.82 9.03
C MET A 178 19.13 -5.33 8.99
N LYS A 179 18.21 -6.13 8.43
CA LYS A 179 18.44 -7.57 8.18
C LYS A 179 19.37 -7.82 6.99
N LEU A 180 19.33 -6.97 5.96
CA LEU A 180 20.21 -7.13 4.78
C LEU A 180 21.64 -6.67 5.06
N ASN A 181 21.82 -5.69 5.96
CA ASN A 181 23.14 -5.18 6.29
C ASN A 181 23.24 -4.78 7.77
N GLU A 182 23.52 -5.77 8.61
CA GLU A 182 23.63 -5.60 10.06
C GLU A 182 24.70 -4.55 10.44
N LYS A 183 25.77 -4.44 9.64
CA LYS A 183 26.88 -3.49 9.87
C LYS A 183 26.48 -2.02 9.69
N MET A 184 25.34 -1.74 9.04
CA MET A 184 24.82 -0.38 8.85
C MET A 184 23.84 0.04 9.96
N ARG A 185 23.56 -0.83 10.94
CA ARG A 185 22.64 -0.52 12.04
C ARG A 185 23.21 0.59 12.92
N THR A 186 22.48 1.70 13.00
CA THR A 186 22.79 2.82 13.90
C THR A 186 21.65 3.05 14.89
N ASP A 187 21.93 3.61 16.07
CA ASP A 187 20.90 3.92 17.07
C ASP A 187 19.81 4.84 16.52
N LYS A 188 20.19 5.77 15.64
CA LYS A 188 19.25 6.66 14.94
C LYS A 188 18.27 5.89 14.06
N MET A 189 18.73 4.85 13.35
CA MET A 189 17.86 3.99 12.55
C MET A 189 16.93 3.16 13.43
N VAL A 190 17.44 2.63 14.55
CA VAL A 190 16.63 1.87 15.51
C VAL A 190 15.51 2.74 16.08
N HIS A 191 15.81 3.97 16.50
CA HIS A 191 14.79 4.90 17.02
C HIS A 191 13.71 5.19 15.96
N ARG A 192 14.09 5.53 14.73
CA ARG A 192 13.14 5.76 13.63
C ARG A 192 12.29 4.54 13.33
N MET A 193 12.88 3.34 13.36
CA MET A 193 12.12 2.09 13.20
C MET A 193 11.01 1.97 14.24
N TYR A 194 11.30 2.26 15.52
CA TYR A 194 10.29 2.23 16.58
C TYR A 194 9.21 3.31 16.43
N ASP A 195 9.59 4.52 16.00
CA ASP A 195 8.62 5.60 15.72
C ASP A 195 7.65 5.21 14.61
N THR A 196 8.18 4.64 13.52
CA THR A 196 7.36 4.12 12.40
C THR A 196 6.47 2.97 12.86
N PHE A 197 6.97 2.07 13.70
CA PHE A 197 6.16 1.00 14.29
C PHE A 197 5.00 1.54 15.14
N ARG A 198 5.27 2.56 15.97
CA ARG A 198 4.25 3.23 16.79
C ARG A 198 3.18 3.91 15.94
N ARG A 199 3.59 4.56 14.83
CA ARG A 199 2.68 5.20 13.88
C ARG A 199 1.76 4.17 13.20
N ILE A 200 2.32 3.05 12.75
CA ILE A 200 1.54 1.93 12.18
C ILE A 200 0.49 1.46 13.20
N GLY A 201 0.90 1.23 14.46
CA GLY A 201 -0.02 0.77 15.51
C GLY A 201 -1.16 1.75 15.79
N LYS A 202 -0.88 3.06 15.79
CA LYS A 202 -1.91 4.10 15.90
C LYS A 202 -2.90 4.04 14.74
N ILE A 203 -2.42 3.92 13.50
CA ILE A 203 -3.30 3.86 12.32
C ILE A 203 -4.18 2.61 12.38
N ILE A 204 -3.59 1.42 12.57
CA ILE A 204 -4.35 0.15 12.66
C ILE A 204 -5.37 0.21 13.80
N GLY A 205 -5.00 0.75 14.97
CA GLY A 205 -5.89 0.87 16.11
C GLY A 205 -7.06 1.84 15.90
N VAL A 206 -6.93 2.84 15.03
CA VAL A 206 -8.00 3.81 14.74
C VAL A 206 -8.91 3.36 13.59
N VAL A 207 -8.42 2.51 12.67
CA VAL A 207 -9.19 2.00 11.52
C VAL A 207 -10.06 0.78 11.90
N ASP A 208 -10.15 0.41 13.17
CA ASP A 208 -11.00 -0.70 13.63
C ASP A 208 -12.50 -0.44 13.32
N ILE A 209 -13.02 -1.09 12.26
CA ILE A 209 -14.41 -0.97 11.78
C ILE A 209 -15.40 -1.79 12.65
N THR A 210 -14.98 -2.39 13.77
CA THR A 210 -15.87 -3.19 14.62
C THR A 210 -16.98 -2.43 15.36
N ARG A 211 -17.24 -1.16 15.03
CA ARG A 211 -18.41 -0.41 15.50
C ARG A 211 -19.50 -0.13 14.45
N SER A 212 -19.43 -0.73 13.26
CA SER A 212 -20.46 -0.54 12.21
C SER A 212 -21.44 -1.71 12.07
N GLY A 213 -21.75 -2.39 13.18
CA GLY A 213 -22.70 -3.51 13.24
C GLY A 213 -24.16 -3.10 13.46
N ARG A 214 -24.61 -1.95 12.95
CA ARG A 214 -26.05 -1.65 12.86
C ARG A 214 -26.38 -1.14 11.45
N PRO A 215 -27.28 -1.81 10.71
CA PRO A 215 -27.93 -1.16 9.59
C PRO A 215 -28.71 0.04 10.16
N LEU A 216 -28.47 1.22 9.61
CA LEU A 216 -29.45 2.30 9.73
C LEU A 216 -30.63 1.86 8.86
N TYR A 217 -31.77 1.69 9.53
CA TYR A 217 -33.08 1.48 8.92
C TYR A 217 -33.36 2.48 7.81
#